data_AF-A0A850NR23-F1
#
_entry.id   AF-A0A850NR23-F1
#
_cell.length_a   1.000
_cell.length_b   1.000
_cell.length_c   1.000
_cell.angle_alpha   90.00
_cell.angle_beta   90.00
_cell.angle_gamma   90.00
#
_symmetry.space_group_name_H-M   'P 1'
#
loop_
_entity.id
_entity.type
_entity.pdbx_description
1 polymer ?
#
loop_
_entity_poly.entity_id
_entity_poly.type
_entity_poly.pdbx_seq_one_letter_code
_entity_poly.pdbx_strand_id
1 'polypeptide(L)'
;AFGSLVERGLIAAGTVLTDRNRRVQAVVTPDGSLNAGALRGSIHQVGAGLTNAPSCNGWTFWHFERDGALVALDVLRAAALAELSPPPGPRPLPG
;
A
#
# COMPACT_ATOMS: atom_id res chain seq x y z
N ALA A 1 -3.30 -7.96 -3.50
CA ALA A 1 -2.14 -7.42 -4.25
C ALA A 1 -2.20 -5.89 -4.23
N PHE A 2 -1.10 -5.17 -4.44
CA PHE A 2 -1.09 -3.70 -4.44
C PHE A 2 -1.93 -3.10 -5.57
N GLY A 3 -1.85 -3.66 -6.79
CA GLY A 3 -2.66 -3.21 -7.93
C GLY A 3 -4.16 -3.13 -7.65
N SER A 4 -4.71 -4.07 -6.88
CA SER A 4 -6.13 -4.05 -6.48
C SER A 4 -6.50 -2.81 -5.64
N LEU A 5 -5.59 -2.26 -4.84
CA LEU A 5 -5.85 -1.01 -4.11
C LEU A 5 -5.93 0.18 -5.06
N VAL A 6 -5.12 0.19 -6.13
CA VAL A 6 -5.13 1.22 -7.17
C VAL A 6 -6.40 1.12 -8.01
N GLU A 7 -6.73 -0.08 -8.48
CA GLU A 7 -7.94 -0.37 -9.27
C GLU A 7 -9.23 0.00 -8.53
N ARG A 8 -9.28 -0.25 -7.22
CA ARG A 8 -10.42 0.11 -6.36
C ARG A 8 -10.45 1.60 -5.98
N GLY A 9 -9.43 2.38 -6.36
CA GLY A 9 -9.33 3.80 -6.01
C GLY A 9 -9.01 4.06 -4.53
N LEU A 10 -8.57 3.05 -3.77
CA LEU A 10 -8.16 3.21 -2.37
C LEU A 10 -6.85 3.99 -2.26
N ILE A 11 -6.02 3.92 -3.30
CA ILE A 11 -4.88 4.80 -3.51
C ILE A 11 -4.84 5.25 -4.96
N ALA A 12 -4.71 6.56 -5.19
CA ALA A 12 -4.74 7.10 -6.54
C ALA A 12 -3.42 6.89 -7.27
N ALA A 13 -3.48 6.65 -8.58
CA ALA A 13 -2.30 6.81 -9.42
C ALA A 13 -1.80 8.26 -9.35
N GLY A 14 -0.48 8.44 -9.34
CA GLY A 14 0.17 9.72 -9.08
C GLY A 14 0.44 9.99 -7.60
N THR A 15 -0.09 9.19 -6.67
CA THR A 15 0.20 9.33 -5.23
C THR A 15 1.71 9.15 -5.00
N VAL A 16 2.31 10.06 -4.25
CA VAL A 16 3.70 9.94 -3.81
C VAL A 16 3.74 9.09 -2.54
N LEU A 17 4.53 8.02 -2.61
CA LEU A 17 4.88 7.18 -1.46
C LEU A 17 6.27 7.53 -0.99
N THR A 18 6.47 7.49 0.31
CA THR A 18 7.78 7.69 0.95
C THR A 18 8.05 6.60 1.97
N ASP A 19 9.30 6.45 2.43
CA ASP A 19 9.54 5.71 3.67
C ASP A 19 9.13 6.55 4.89
N ARG A 20 9.16 5.92 6.07
CA ARG A 20 8.84 6.57 7.36
C ARG A 20 9.64 7.84 7.62
N ASN A 21 10.88 7.91 7.12
CA ASN A 21 11.78 9.04 7.35
C ASN A 21 11.83 10.01 6.16
N ARG A 22 10.97 9.85 5.15
CA ARG A 22 10.92 10.67 3.92
C ARG A 22 12.28 10.80 3.19
N ARG A 23 13.12 9.76 3.25
CA ARG A 23 14.41 9.66 2.57
C ARG A 23 14.28 9.19 1.12
N VAL A 24 13.33 8.30 0.86
CA VAL A 24 13.07 7.77 -0.49
C VAL A 24 11.65 8.09 -0.91
N GLN A 25 11.45 8.22 -2.21
CA GLN A 25 10.14 8.54 -2.78
C GLN A 25 9.87 7.71 -4.03
N ALA A 26 8.62 7.31 -4.22
CA ALA A 26 8.15 6.63 -5.41
C ALA A 26 6.72 7.05 -5.75
N VAL A 27 6.36 7.11 -7.02
CA VAL A 27 5.05 7.49 -7.51
C VAL A 27 4.26 6.24 -7.88
N VAL A 28 3.01 6.16 -7.43
CA VAL A 28 2.08 5.09 -7.81
C VAL A 28 1.69 5.24 -9.28
N THR A 29 1.84 4.18 -10.07
CA THR A 29 1.45 4.18 -11.48
C THR A 29 0.04 3.58 -11.66
N PRO A 30 -0.68 3.89 -12.75
CA PRO A 30 -2.02 3.35 -13.00
C PRO A 30 -2.09 1.83 -13.13
N ASP A 31 -0.99 1.19 -13.54
CA ASP A 31 -0.86 -0.27 -13.65
C ASP A 31 -0.56 -0.98 -12.32
N GLY A 32 -0.62 -0.26 -11.18
CA GLY A 32 -0.40 -0.88 -9.87
C GLY A 32 1.06 -1.18 -9.57
N SER A 33 1.99 -0.42 -10.16
CA SER A 33 3.42 -0.46 -9.88
C SER A 33 3.88 0.84 -9.19
N LEU A 34 5.13 0.90 -8.77
CA LEU A 34 5.79 2.12 -8.31
C LEU A 34 6.86 2.55 -9.31
N ASN A 35 7.01 3.87 -9.47
CA ASN A 35 8.08 4.50 -10.23
C ASN A 35 8.90 5.41 -9.32
N ALA A 36 10.18 5.12 -9.16
CA ALA A 36 11.16 5.91 -8.42
C ALA A 36 12.32 6.32 -9.33
N GLY A 37 12.02 7.07 -10.39
CA GLY A 37 12.99 7.53 -11.37
C GLY A 37 13.47 6.38 -12.26
N ALA A 38 14.69 5.89 -12.02
CA ALA A 38 15.28 4.79 -12.80
C ALA A 38 14.73 3.41 -12.42
N LEU A 39 14.04 3.29 -11.27
CA LEU A 39 13.47 2.04 -10.79
C LEU A 39 11.96 2.03 -10.98
N ARG A 40 11.44 1.01 -11.69
CA ARG A 40 10.01 0.74 -11.79
C ARG A 40 9.73 -0.72 -11.51
N GLY A 41 8.70 -1.00 -10.70
CA GLY A 41 8.32 -2.37 -10.37
C GLY A 41 7.32 -2.43 -9.23
N SER A 42 7.19 -3.61 -8.63
CA SER A 42 6.31 -3.78 -7.47
C SER A 42 6.78 -2.99 -6.24
N ILE A 43 5.87 -2.77 -5.28
CA ILE A 43 6.19 -2.09 -4.01
C ILE A 43 7.39 -2.73 -3.27
N HIS A 44 7.60 -4.04 -3.42
CA HIS A 44 8.69 -4.78 -2.79
C HIS A 44 10.00 -4.58 -3.56
N GLN A 45 9.96 -4.70 -4.89
CA GLN A 45 11.15 -4.54 -5.74
C GLN A 45 11.70 -3.12 -5.68
N VAL A 46 10.83 -2.12 -5.78
CA VAL A 46 11.25 -0.71 -5.74
C VAL A 46 11.77 -0.36 -4.34
N GLY A 47 11.10 -0.82 -3.28
CA GLY A 47 11.57 -0.62 -1.90
C GLY A 47 12.95 -1.25 -1.69
N ALA A 48 13.14 -2.51 -2.10
CA ALA A 48 14.41 -3.23 -1.98
C ALA A 48 15.53 -2.55 -2.79
N GLY A 49 15.24 -2.12 -4.02
CA GLY A 49 16.19 -1.43 -4.89
C GLY A 49 16.65 -0.09 -4.33
N LEU A 50 15.74 0.71 -3.75
CA LEU A 50 16.07 2.02 -3.17
C LEU A 50 16.85 1.92 -1.86
N THR A 51 16.65 0.86 -1.08
CA THR A 51 17.38 0.64 0.18
C THR A 51 18.63 -0.24 0.01
N ASN A 52 18.93 -0.67 -1.23
CA ASN A 52 19.99 -1.64 -1.52
C ASN A 52 19.91 -2.92 -0.65
N ALA A 53 18.69 -3.42 -0.46
CA ALA A 53 18.40 -4.60 0.36
C ALA A 53 18.00 -5.79 -0.52
N PRO A 54 18.25 -7.04 -0.11
CA PRO A 54 17.85 -8.22 -0.88
C PRO A 54 16.34 -8.39 -0.96
N SER A 55 15.60 -7.85 0.01
CA SER A 55 14.14 -7.85 0.04
C SER A 55 13.62 -6.66 0.85
N CYS A 56 12.37 -6.28 0.63
CA CYS A 56 11.70 -5.22 1.37
C CYS A 56 10.21 -5.53 1.49
N ASN A 57 9.65 -5.45 2.70
CA ASN A 57 8.20 -5.53 2.90
C ASN A 57 7.56 -4.19 2.52
N GLY A 58 7.16 -4.06 1.25
CA GLY A 58 6.61 -2.81 0.72
C GLY A 58 5.36 -2.31 1.44
N TRP A 59 4.58 -3.18 2.08
CA TRP A 59 3.35 -2.79 2.77
C TRP A 59 3.60 -1.92 4.02
N THR A 60 4.64 -2.24 4.78
CA THR A 60 5.01 -1.51 5.99
C THR A 60 6.11 -0.48 5.75
N PHE A 61 6.84 -0.62 4.65
CA PHE A 61 7.90 0.31 4.25
C PHE A 61 7.32 1.60 3.69
N TRP A 62 6.40 1.48 2.73
CA TRP A 62 5.82 2.63 2.04
C TRP A 62 4.70 3.26 2.85
N HIS A 63 4.77 4.57 2.92
CA HIS A 63 3.77 5.43 3.53
C HIS A 63 3.33 6.50 2.53
N PHE A 64 2.12 7.00 2.71
CA PHE A 64 1.57 8.11 1.94
C PHE A 64 1.04 9.16 2.91
N GLU A 65 1.00 10.42 2.47
CA GLU A 65 0.36 11.46 3.27
C GLU A 65 -1.15 11.42 3.10
N ARG A 66 -1.85 11.46 4.23
CA ARG A 66 -3.30 11.59 4.31
C ARG A 66 -3.64 12.47 5.51
N ASP A 67 -4.39 13.53 5.26
CA ASP A 67 -4.82 14.48 6.31
C ASP A 67 -3.65 15.02 7.16
N GLY A 68 -2.49 15.24 6.54
CA GLY A 68 -1.26 15.72 7.20
C GLY A 68 -0.50 14.66 8.01
N ALA A 69 -0.98 13.42 8.04
CA ALA A 69 -0.33 12.30 8.70
C ALA A 69 0.30 11.33 7.69
N LEU A 70 1.43 10.75 8.06
CA LEU A 70 2.11 9.72 7.27
C LEU A 70 1.54 8.35 7.63
N VAL A 71 0.84 7.71 6.68
CA VAL A 71 0.09 6.47 6.88
C VAL A 71 0.72 5.33 6.08
N ALA A 72 0.93 4.16 6.69
CA ALA A 72 1.48 2.99 5.99
C ALA A 72 0.47 2.41 4.98
N LEU A 73 0.95 1.90 3.85
CA LEU A 73 0.10 1.21 2.87
C LEU A 73 -0.66 0.02 3.45
N ASP A 74 -0.09 -0.65 4.47
CA ASP A 74 -0.72 -1.77 5.14
C ASP A 74 -2.09 -1.43 5.75
N VAL A 75 -2.29 -0.17 6.16
CA VAL A 75 -3.58 0.30 6.68
C VAL A 75 -4.68 0.22 5.61
N LEU A 76 -4.37 0.64 4.37
CA LEU A 76 -5.30 0.51 3.25
C LEU A 76 -5.58 -0.95 2.92
N ARG A 77 -4.56 -1.81 3.00
CA ARG A 77 -4.71 -3.24 2.78
C ARG A 77 -5.62 -3.88 3.83
N ALA A 78 -5.44 -3.54 5.11
CA ALA A 78 -6.28 -4.05 6.19
C ALA A 78 -7.74 -3.60 6.03
N ALA A 79 -7.98 -2.32 5.72
CA ALA A 79 -9.31 -1.79 5.46
C ALA A 79 -9.98 -2.51 4.26
N ALA A 80 -9.23 -2.69 3.16
CA ALA A 80 -9.67 -3.40 1.98
C ALA A 80 -10.10 -4.85 2.23
N LEU A 81 -9.47 -5.53 3.19
CA LEU A 81 -9.78 -6.90 3.63
C LEU A 81 -10.99 -6.93 4.56
N ALA A 82 -11.12 -5.96 5.46
CA ALA A 82 -12.25 -5.86 6.37
C ALA A 82 -13.59 -5.69 5.61
N GLU A 83 -13.60 -4.92 4.52
CA GLU A 83 -14.78 -4.78 3.65
C GLU A 83 -15.18 -6.09 2.94
N LEU A 84 -14.23 -7.01 2.72
CA LEU A 84 -14.48 -8.30 2.08
C LEU A 84 -14.88 -9.38 3.08
N SER A 85 -14.82 -9.10 4.39
CA SER A 85 -15.34 -10.01 5.40
C SER A 85 -16.87 -9.88 5.42
N PRO A 86 -17.63 -10.95 5.11
CA PRO A 86 -19.06 -10.90 5.30
C PRO A 86 -19.35 -10.57 6.77
N PRO A 87 -20.40 -9.78 7.08
CA PRO A 87 -20.76 -9.52 8.46
C PRO A 87 -20.89 -10.86 9.18
N PRO A 88 -20.46 -10.97 10.45
CA PRO A 88 -20.68 -12.20 11.21
C PRO A 88 -22.17 -12.54 11.10
N GLY A 89 -22.47 -13.72 10.55
CA GLY A 89 -23.84 -14.19 10.38
C GLY A 89 -24.59 -14.11 11.71
N PRO A 90 -25.92 -14.00 11.68
CA PRO A 90 -26.71 -13.84 12.90
C PRO A 90 -26.35 -14.94 13.90
N ARG A 91 -25.90 -14.52 15.10
CA ARG A 91 -25.57 -15.44 16.19
C ARG A 91 -26.84 -16.27 16.49
N PRO A 92 -26.79 -17.61 16.49
CA PRO A 92 -27.96 -18.41 16.80
C PRO A 92 -28.45 -18.05 18.21
N LEU A 93 -29.74 -17.78 18.34
CA LEU A 93 -30.37 -17.52 19.64
C LEU A 93 -30.31 -18.80 20.48
N PRO A 94 -29.97 -18.72 21.78
CA PRO A 94 -30.14 -19.86 22.67
C PRO A 94 -31.62 -20.21 22.75
N GLY A 95 -31.94 -21.49 22.52
CA GLY A 95 -33.28 -22.06 22.64
C GLY A 95 -33.67 -22.39 24.08
#